data_AF-A0A078B913-F1
#
_entry.id   AF-A0A078B913-F1
#
_cell.length_a   1.000
_cell.length_b   1.000
_cell.length_c   1.000
_cell.angle_alpha   90.00
_cell.angle_beta   90.00
_cell.angle_gamma   90.00
#
_symmetry.space_group_name_H-M   'P 1'
#
loop_
_entity.id
_entity.type
_entity.pdbx_description
1 polymer ?
#
loop_
_entity_poly.entity_id
_entity_poly.type
_entity_poly.pdbx_seq_one_letter_code
_entity_poly.pdbx_strand_id
1 'polypeptide(L)'
;MKDKQTIPILICKNMLGGESPFDLSINNHQQKIINLILSTILKYQDHILFNELVDKNLCELIKQQIDLQEYFESNLPNYDIIDQQFLSQHNDEQELIKGINLDHPKDVLQKYYELFGKELVDSQEESDSVVSIEYHLINLPVTLQSNPQEIMKVLSESERPDYFENKVIQSIIKFKWNEYTKSFYQNRFYTYLIFMASFIFDIFYSTYAFAIEIDKNLQGQKIEDLETQNLLKISTKVICSIVLFYFLTYEINQIRVQGKNYFKDGWNYFDFSHILAFTLYCILDFTSENQESLILIKILVIVLSFMKLFFFLRIYDGFSFLVQMMAGVFKDLKYFLIFFLIFILQFGMIFLNLIW
;
A
#
# COMPACT_ATOMS: atom_id res chain seq x y z
N MET A 1 40.67 -23.82 -2.23
CA MET A 1 39.65 -23.80 -3.30
C MET A 1 39.46 -25.23 -3.78
N LYS A 2 38.52 -25.98 -3.20
CA LYS A 2 38.14 -27.31 -3.71
C LYS A 2 37.07 -27.10 -4.77
N ASP A 3 37.19 -27.81 -5.89
CA ASP A 3 36.33 -27.69 -7.07
C ASP A 3 34.85 -27.65 -6.70
N LYS A 4 34.17 -26.53 -7.01
CA LYS A 4 32.72 -26.35 -6.86
C LYS A 4 31.91 -27.42 -7.61
N GLN A 5 32.55 -28.20 -8.49
CA GLN A 5 31.95 -29.33 -9.23
C GLN A 5 31.89 -30.65 -8.44
N THR A 6 32.55 -30.74 -7.28
CA THR A 6 32.61 -31.97 -6.45
C THR A 6 31.79 -31.88 -5.16
N ILE A 7 30.88 -30.92 -5.07
CA ILE A 7 30.00 -30.81 -3.91
C ILE A 7 28.89 -31.85 -4.05
N PRO A 8 28.72 -32.78 -3.10
CA PRO A 8 27.71 -33.81 -3.20
C PRO A 8 26.31 -33.17 -3.20
N ILE A 9 25.47 -33.60 -4.13
CA ILE A 9 24.06 -33.22 -4.15
C ILE A 9 23.38 -34.01 -3.03
N LEU A 10 23.05 -33.32 -1.93
CA LEU A 10 22.53 -33.94 -0.72
C LEU A 10 21.01 -34.16 -0.79
N ILE A 11 20.29 -33.18 -1.35
CA ILE A 11 18.84 -33.21 -1.45
C ILE A 11 18.45 -32.91 -2.90
N CYS A 12 17.67 -33.81 -3.49
CA CYS A 12 17.09 -33.69 -4.81
C CYS A 12 15.58 -33.69 -4.73
N LYS A 13 14.95 -33.07 -5.73
CA LYS A 13 13.55 -33.31 -6.02
C LYS A 13 13.36 -34.80 -6.30
N ASN A 14 12.30 -35.37 -5.73
CA ASN A 14 11.94 -36.74 -6.05
C ASN A 14 11.50 -36.78 -7.53
N MET A 15 12.25 -37.50 -8.37
CA MET A 15 11.96 -37.60 -9.81
C MET A 15 10.59 -38.22 -10.12
N LEU A 16 9.98 -38.89 -9.14
CA LEU A 16 8.65 -39.52 -9.24
C LEU A 16 7.51 -38.63 -8.69
N GLY A 17 7.77 -37.34 -8.42
CA GLY A 17 6.73 -36.40 -7.97
C GLY A 17 6.29 -36.55 -6.51
N GLY A 18 7.05 -37.30 -5.69
CA GLY A 18 6.79 -37.42 -4.26
C GLY A 18 7.30 -36.24 -3.43
N GLU A 19 6.81 -36.14 -2.19
CA GLU A 19 7.27 -35.15 -1.20
C GLU A 19 8.76 -35.34 -0.90
N SER A 20 9.51 -34.23 -0.88
CA SER A 20 10.90 -34.25 -0.44
C SER A 20 10.98 -34.44 1.09
N PRO A 21 12.11 -34.89 1.65
CA PRO A 21 12.29 -34.89 3.11
C PRO A 21 12.08 -33.52 3.75
N PHE A 22 12.31 -32.45 2.98
CA PHE A 22 12.03 -31.08 3.38
C PHE A 22 10.52 -30.81 3.42
N ASP A 23 9.77 -31.19 2.38
CA ASP A 23 8.29 -31.07 2.31
C ASP A 23 7.62 -31.79 3.49
N LEU A 24 8.04 -33.03 3.77
CA LEU A 24 7.53 -33.83 4.89
C LEU A 24 7.80 -33.17 6.24
N SER A 25 8.96 -32.54 6.40
CA SER A 25 9.33 -31.86 7.66
C SER A 25 8.50 -30.60 7.89
N ILE A 26 8.14 -29.89 6.80
CA ILE A 26 7.29 -28.70 6.81
C ILE A 26 5.84 -29.07 7.13
N ASN A 27 5.31 -30.13 6.50
CA ASN A 27 3.97 -30.65 6.77
C ASN A 27 3.80 -31.10 8.23
N ASN A 28 4.86 -31.64 8.84
CA ASN A 28 4.86 -32.07 10.24
C ASN A 28 5.25 -30.96 11.24
N HIS A 29 5.43 -29.71 10.79
CA HIS A 29 5.82 -28.55 11.62
C HIS A 29 7.09 -28.75 12.47
N GLN A 30 8.06 -29.51 11.97
CA GLN A 30 9.28 -29.84 12.71
C GLN A 30 10.37 -28.78 12.52
N GLN A 31 10.21 -27.60 13.15
CA GLN A 31 11.10 -26.44 13.00
C GLN A 31 12.61 -26.76 13.09
N LYS A 32 13.02 -27.60 14.04
CA LYS A 32 14.45 -27.97 14.20
C LYS A 32 15.00 -28.72 12.99
N ILE A 33 14.20 -29.62 12.42
CA ILE A 33 14.60 -30.42 11.25
C ILE A 33 14.59 -29.53 10.01
N ILE A 34 13.62 -28.62 9.89
CA ILE A 34 13.58 -27.64 8.80
C ILE A 34 14.83 -26.76 8.83
N ASN A 35 15.24 -26.23 9.98
CA ASN A 35 16.45 -25.41 10.11
C ASN A 35 17.73 -26.20 9.80
N LEU A 36 17.81 -27.47 10.22
CA LEU A 36 18.94 -28.34 9.90
C LEU A 36 19.03 -28.64 8.40
N ILE A 37 17.89 -28.92 7.76
CA ILE A 37 17.84 -29.17 6.33
C ILE A 37 18.19 -27.88 5.56
N LEU A 38 17.60 -26.74 5.94
CA LEU A 38 17.87 -25.45 5.31
C LEU A 38 19.34 -25.07 5.40
N SER A 39 19.96 -25.16 6.59
CA SER A 39 21.39 -24.90 6.75
C SER A 39 22.28 -25.86 5.96
N THR A 40 21.84 -27.11 5.77
CA THR A 40 22.53 -28.08 4.91
C THR A 40 22.43 -27.69 3.43
N ILE A 41 21.25 -27.27 2.97
CA ILE A 41 21.04 -26.78 1.60
C ILE A 41 21.88 -25.52 1.36
N LEU A 42 21.85 -24.55 2.28
CA LEU A 42 22.61 -23.31 2.15
C LEU A 42 24.13 -23.56 2.13
N LYS A 43 24.62 -24.51 2.93
CA LYS A 43 26.06 -24.78 3.03
C LYS A 43 26.62 -25.57 1.84
N TYR A 44 25.83 -26.50 1.28
CA TYR A 44 26.34 -27.46 0.29
C TYR A 44 25.65 -27.36 -1.09
N GLN A 45 24.52 -26.68 -1.20
CA GLN A 45 23.70 -26.63 -2.42
C GLN A 45 23.27 -25.20 -2.77
N ASP A 46 24.13 -24.21 -2.50
CA ASP A 46 23.91 -22.79 -2.83
C ASP A 46 24.03 -22.53 -4.34
N HIS A 47 23.02 -22.94 -5.10
CA HIS A 47 22.95 -22.75 -6.55
C HIS A 47 21.49 -22.66 -7.03
N ILE A 48 21.21 -21.74 -7.94
CA ILE A 48 19.88 -21.41 -8.52
C ILE A 48 18.95 -22.60 -8.85
N LEU A 49 19.52 -23.76 -9.21
CA LEU A 49 18.75 -24.95 -9.59
C LEU A 49 18.06 -25.62 -8.39
N PHE A 50 18.60 -25.47 -7.18
CA PHE A 50 18.04 -26.08 -5.98
C PHE A 50 16.98 -25.22 -5.32
N ASN A 51 16.76 -23.99 -5.82
CA ASN A 51 15.81 -23.08 -5.21
C ASN A 51 14.36 -23.58 -5.29
N GLU A 52 14.03 -24.39 -6.30
CA GLU A 52 12.69 -24.99 -6.44
C GLU A 52 12.24 -25.77 -5.20
N LEU A 53 13.18 -26.36 -4.44
CA LEU A 53 12.89 -27.10 -3.20
C LEU A 53 12.40 -26.19 -2.07
N VAL A 54 12.99 -25.00 -1.95
CA VAL A 54 12.64 -24.03 -0.90
C VAL A 54 11.48 -23.17 -1.33
N ASP A 55 11.49 -22.71 -2.58
CA ASP A 55 10.46 -21.87 -3.19
C ASP A 55 9.07 -22.50 -3.08
N LYS A 56 8.91 -23.80 -3.41
CA LYS A 56 7.62 -24.50 -3.30
C LYS A 56 6.94 -24.35 -1.93
N ASN A 57 7.73 -24.29 -0.86
CA ASN A 57 7.21 -24.25 0.51
C ASN A 57 7.45 -22.90 1.20
N LEU A 58 7.89 -21.86 0.49
CA LEU A 58 8.25 -20.56 1.06
C LEU A 58 7.11 -19.95 1.89
N CYS A 59 5.88 -20.01 1.37
CA CYS A 59 4.70 -19.52 2.07
C CYS A 59 4.47 -20.24 3.41
N GLU A 60 4.68 -21.55 3.48
CA GLU A 60 4.54 -22.31 4.73
C GLU A 60 5.68 -22.02 5.71
N LEU A 61 6.91 -21.81 5.22
CA LEU A 61 8.04 -21.42 6.06
C LEU A 61 7.80 -20.07 6.75
N ILE A 62 7.23 -19.09 6.02
CA ILE A 62 6.89 -17.79 6.58
C ILE A 62 5.73 -17.92 7.59
N LYS A 63 4.69 -18.72 7.31
CA LYS A 63 3.60 -19.00 8.26
C LYS A 63 4.12 -19.63 9.56
N GLN A 64 5.15 -20.47 9.47
CA GLN A 64 5.80 -21.10 10.63
C GLN A 64 6.83 -20.19 11.34
N GLN A 65 6.97 -18.94 10.91
CA GLN A 65 7.88 -17.92 11.46
C GLN A 65 9.37 -18.32 11.47
N ILE A 66 9.77 -19.15 10.51
CA ILE A 66 11.15 -19.66 10.41
C ILE A 66 12.10 -18.56 9.97
N ASP A 67 13.31 -18.52 10.53
CA ASP A 67 14.31 -17.56 10.09
C ASP A 67 14.81 -17.90 8.68
N LEU A 68 14.63 -16.96 7.75
CA LEU A 68 14.98 -17.11 6.33
C LEU A 68 16.02 -16.07 5.89
N GLN A 69 16.63 -15.33 6.81
CA GLN A 69 17.59 -14.29 6.46
C GLN A 69 18.78 -14.86 5.66
N GLU A 70 19.40 -15.94 6.16
CA GLU A 70 20.50 -16.62 5.45
C GLU A 70 20.06 -17.15 4.07
N TYR A 71 18.78 -17.52 3.92
CA TYR A 71 18.24 -17.95 2.63
C TYR A 71 18.12 -16.79 1.65
N PHE A 72 17.58 -15.64 2.06
CA PHE A 72 17.44 -14.47 1.19
C PHE A 72 18.79 -13.85 0.80
N GLU A 73 19.82 -13.99 1.64
CA GLU A 73 21.19 -13.55 1.36
C GLU A 73 21.98 -14.53 0.47
N SER A 74 21.49 -15.77 0.31
CA SER A 74 22.17 -16.80 -0.49
C SER A 74 21.96 -16.65 -2.00
N ASN A 75 22.76 -17.38 -2.79
CA ASN A 75 22.66 -17.40 -4.25
C ASN A 75 21.47 -18.23 -4.78
N LEU A 76 20.62 -18.73 -3.88
CA LEU A 76 19.43 -19.53 -4.19
C LEU A 76 18.29 -18.64 -4.73
N PRO A 77 17.75 -17.67 -3.97
CA PRO A 77 16.71 -16.78 -4.45
C PRO A 77 17.25 -15.55 -5.18
N ASN A 78 18.49 -15.11 -4.91
CA ASN A 78 19.12 -13.98 -5.59
C ASN A 78 20.33 -14.45 -6.38
N TYR A 79 20.34 -14.27 -7.69
CA TYR A 79 21.47 -14.66 -8.53
C TYR A 79 22.06 -13.47 -9.26
N ASP A 80 23.32 -13.18 -8.97
CA ASP A 80 24.09 -12.15 -9.65
C ASP A 80 24.41 -12.62 -11.07
N ILE A 81 23.88 -11.91 -12.06
CA ILE A 81 24.14 -12.18 -13.47
C ILE A 81 25.47 -11.52 -13.84
N ILE A 82 26.52 -12.33 -13.96
CA ILE A 82 27.85 -11.89 -14.41
C ILE A 82 28.07 -12.48 -15.81
N ASP A 83 27.75 -11.71 -16.85
CA ASP A 83 27.98 -12.11 -18.25
C ASP A 83 28.48 -10.92 -19.08
N GLN A 84 29.29 -11.19 -20.10
CA GLN A 84 29.85 -10.19 -21.01
C GLN A 84 28.77 -9.48 -21.82
N GLN A 85 27.60 -10.10 -22.00
CA GLN A 85 26.46 -9.49 -22.68
C GLN A 85 25.76 -8.42 -21.83
N PHE A 86 25.95 -8.47 -20.51
CA PHE A 86 25.40 -7.53 -19.54
C PHE A 86 26.50 -6.53 -19.16
N LEU A 87 26.50 -5.37 -19.81
CA LEU A 87 27.48 -4.31 -19.55
C LEU A 87 27.35 -3.78 -18.12
N SER A 88 28.44 -3.79 -17.36
CA SER A 88 28.47 -3.32 -15.97
C SER A 88 28.47 -1.81 -15.82
N GLN A 89 28.38 -1.05 -16.92
CA GLN A 89 28.49 0.41 -16.94
C GLN A 89 27.37 1.00 -17.79
N HIS A 90 26.65 1.98 -17.24
CA HIS A 90 25.57 2.67 -17.93
C HIS A 90 25.46 4.12 -17.45
N ASN A 91 24.80 4.96 -18.24
CA ASN A 91 24.60 6.38 -17.96
C ASN A 91 23.32 6.68 -17.15
N ASP A 92 22.52 5.64 -16.87
CA ASP A 92 21.24 5.76 -16.19
C ASP A 92 21.38 5.15 -14.79
N GLU A 93 20.97 5.92 -13.78
CA GLU A 93 21.00 5.55 -12.37
C GLU A 93 19.72 4.84 -11.91
N GLN A 94 18.70 4.75 -12.78
CA GLN A 94 17.39 4.22 -12.40
C GLN A 94 17.39 2.70 -12.21
N GLU A 95 16.81 2.25 -11.09
CA GLU A 95 16.55 0.84 -10.81
C GLU A 95 15.40 0.33 -11.72
N LEU A 96 15.74 -0.56 -12.66
CA LEU A 96 14.79 -1.21 -13.56
C LEU A 96 14.48 -2.63 -13.09
N ILE A 97 13.19 -2.93 -12.90
CA ILE A 97 12.72 -4.26 -12.51
C ILE A 97 11.76 -4.77 -13.57
N LYS A 98 12.07 -5.93 -14.18
CA LYS A 98 11.21 -6.58 -15.18
C LYS A 98 10.89 -8.00 -14.81
N GLY A 99 9.63 -8.38 -15.04
CA GLY A 99 9.18 -9.76 -14.92
C GLY A 99 9.46 -10.52 -16.22
N ILE A 100 9.99 -11.73 -16.10
CA ILE A 100 10.18 -12.65 -17.22
C ILE A 100 9.77 -14.06 -16.85
N ASN A 101 9.14 -14.75 -17.81
CA ASN A 101 8.88 -16.18 -17.72
C ASN A 101 10.01 -16.94 -18.43
N LEU A 102 10.63 -17.85 -17.69
CA LEU A 102 11.75 -18.67 -18.15
C LEU A 102 11.45 -20.13 -17.83
N ASP A 103 11.80 -21.01 -18.75
CA ASP A 103 11.71 -22.45 -18.53
C ASP A 103 12.87 -22.93 -17.65
N HIS A 104 14.07 -22.37 -17.85
CA HIS A 104 15.21 -22.55 -16.95
C HIS A 104 15.84 -21.22 -16.51
N PRO A 105 16.23 -21.07 -15.22
CA PRO A 105 16.82 -19.83 -14.72
C PRO A 105 18.13 -19.41 -15.42
N LYS A 106 18.82 -20.35 -16.10
CA LYS A 106 20.04 -20.07 -16.88
C LYS A 106 19.75 -19.39 -18.22
N ASP A 107 18.52 -19.46 -18.72
CA ASP A 107 18.15 -18.90 -20.02
C ASP A 107 18.11 -17.37 -20.00
N VAL A 108 18.17 -16.76 -18.82
CA VAL A 108 18.27 -15.29 -18.63
C VAL A 108 19.44 -14.70 -19.38
N LEU A 109 20.56 -15.42 -19.41
CA LEU A 109 21.81 -14.97 -20.04
C LEU A 109 21.63 -14.68 -21.54
N GLN A 110 20.71 -15.39 -22.19
CA GLN A 110 20.47 -15.24 -23.63
C GLN A 110 19.40 -14.19 -23.97
N LYS A 111 18.65 -13.69 -22.98
CA LYS A 111 17.50 -12.79 -23.19
C LYS A 111 17.78 -11.32 -22.87
N TYR A 112 19.05 -10.92 -22.83
CA TYR A 112 19.46 -9.53 -22.57
C TYR A 112 18.74 -8.51 -23.46
N TYR A 113 18.68 -8.76 -24.77
CA TYR A 113 18.07 -7.83 -25.73
C TYR A 113 16.55 -7.67 -25.55
N GLU A 114 15.86 -8.73 -25.13
CA GLU A 114 14.41 -8.71 -24.87
C GLU A 114 14.09 -7.97 -23.56
N LEU A 115 14.94 -8.13 -22.56
CA LEU A 115 14.79 -7.53 -21.24
C LEU A 115 15.20 -6.06 -21.24
N PHE A 116 16.45 -5.77 -21.58
CA PHE A 116 17.05 -4.45 -21.36
C PHE A 116 17.42 -3.74 -22.65
N GLY A 117 17.72 -4.49 -23.72
CA GLY A 117 18.19 -3.93 -24.98
C GLY A 117 17.23 -2.96 -25.68
N LYS A 118 15.92 -3.02 -25.42
CA LYS A 118 14.95 -2.09 -26.02
C LYS A 118 14.78 -0.77 -25.26
N GLU A 119 14.98 -0.76 -23.94
CA GLU A 119 14.76 0.44 -23.10
C GLU A 119 16.05 1.21 -22.81
N LEU A 120 17.20 0.53 -22.84
CA LEU A 120 18.51 1.16 -22.60
C LEU A 120 19.12 1.81 -23.86
N VAL A 121 18.64 1.48 -25.06
CA VAL A 121 19.17 2.06 -26.32
C VAL A 121 18.68 3.49 -26.54
N ASP A 122 17.53 3.87 -25.97
CA ASP A 122 16.93 5.20 -26.15
C ASP A 122 17.55 6.30 -25.26
N SER A 123 18.45 5.97 -24.33
CA SER A 123 19.10 6.91 -23.40
C SER A 123 20.54 7.29 -23.77
N GLN A 124 20.89 7.24 -25.05
CA GLN A 124 22.15 7.79 -25.60
C GLN A 124 22.17 9.34 -25.66
N GLU A 125 21.55 10.03 -24.70
CA GLU A 125 21.84 11.45 -24.50
C GLU A 125 23.09 11.56 -23.60
N GLU A 126 24.08 12.29 -24.08
CA GLU A 126 25.42 12.47 -23.49
C GLU A 126 25.35 13.00 -22.04
N SER A 127 25.35 12.09 -21.05
CA SER A 127 25.68 12.42 -19.66
C SER A 127 27.05 11.84 -19.31
N ASP A 128 27.94 12.69 -18.78
CA ASP A 128 29.33 12.36 -18.41
C ASP A 128 29.46 11.39 -17.20
N SER A 129 28.34 10.99 -16.58
CA SER A 129 28.32 10.14 -15.39
C SER A 129 28.09 8.67 -15.77
N VAL A 130 29.18 7.89 -15.80
CA VAL A 130 29.11 6.44 -15.93
C VAL A 130 28.93 5.81 -14.56
N VAL A 131 27.85 5.05 -14.39
CA VAL A 131 27.49 4.37 -13.14
C VAL A 131 27.62 2.86 -13.30
N SER A 132 28.08 2.18 -12.25
CA SER A 132 28.20 0.73 -12.24
C SER A 132 26.85 0.06 -11.98
N ILE A 133 26.39 -0.78 -12.90
CA ILE A 133 25.14 -1.53 -12.79
C ILE A 133 25.43 -2.98 -12.35
N GLU A 134 24.62 -3.46 -11.41
CA GLU A 134 24.54 -4.87 -11.02
C GLU A 134 23.22 -5.46 -11.49
N TYR A 135 23.29 -6.66 -12.08
CA TYR A 135 22.10 -7.37 -12.55
C TYR A 135 21.78 -8.52 -11.59
N HIS A 136 20.59 -8.45 -10.99
CA HIS A 136 20.11 -9.42 -10.01
C HIS A 136 18.91 -10.18 -10.57
N LEU A 137 18.96 -11.51 -10.56
CA LEU A 137 17.83 -12.38 -10.88
C LEU A 137 17.18 -12.89 -9.61
N ILE A 138 15.90 -12.57 -9.44
CA ILE A 138 15.08 -13.14 -8.37
C ILE A 138 14.42 -14.42 -8.88
N ASN A 139 14.88 -15.55 -8.33
CA ASN A 139 14.51 -16.86 -8.82
C ASN A 139 13.41 -17.51 -7.96
N LEU A 140 12.17 -17.04 -8.06
CA LEU A 140 11.03 -17.65 -7.33
C LEU A 140 9.90 -18.10 -8.28
N PRO A 141 10.18 -19.05 -9.20
CA PRO A 141 9.22 -19.43 -10.24
C PRO A 141 7.95 -20.07 -9.68
N VAL A 142 8.04 -20.96 -8.69
CA VAL A 142 6.90 -21.70 -8.15
C VAL A 142 6.00 -20.79 -7.33
N THR A 143 6.54 -20.00 -6.40
CA THR A 143 5.71 -19.12 -5.56
C THR A 143 5.06 -18.01 -6.36
N LEU A 144 5.78 -17.41 -7.33
CA LEU A 144 5.25 -16.29 -8.10
C LEU A 144 4.26 -16.73 -9.19
N GLN A 145 4.41 -17.91 -9.80
CA GLN A 145 3.49 -18.40 -10.82
C GLN A 145 2.25 -19.07 -10.23
N SER A 146 2.39 -19.86 -9.16
CA SER A 146 1.28 -20.66 -8.63
C SER A 146 0.25 -19.78 -7.94
N ASN A 147 0.69 -18.95 -6.98
CA ASN A 147 -0.18 -18.10 -6.15
C ASN A 147 0.49 -16.75 -5.83
N PRO A 148 0.53 -15.80 -6.79
CA PRO A 148 1.21 -14.51 -6.59
C PRO A 148 0.62 -13.64 -5.48
N GLN A 149 -0.61 -13.91 -5.03
CA GLN A 149 -1.27 -13.20 -3.94
C GLN A 149 -1.00 -13.82 -2.57
N GLU A 150 -0.70 -15.13 -2.52
CA GLU A 150 -0.52 -15.84 -1.26
C GLU A 150 0.74 -15.36 -0.53
N ILE A 151 1.85 -15.18 -1.24
CA ILE A 151 3.09 -14.64 -0.66
C ILE A 151 2.86 -13.27 -0.02
N MET A 152 2.11 -12.37 -0.69
CA MET A 152 1.81 -11.04 -0.15
C MET A 152 0.91 -11.12 1.09
N LYS A 153 -0.09 -12.02 1.06
CA LYS A 153 -0.96 -12.25 2.21
C LYS A 153 -0.19 -12.79 3.41
N VAL A 154 0.64 -13.81 3.19
CA VAL A 154 1.45 -14.45 4.23
C VAL A 154 2.46 -13.48 4.82
N LEU A 155 3.12 -12.65 3.99
CA LEU A 155 3.99 -11.59 4.46
C LEU A 155 3.24 -10.56 5.31
N SER A 156 2.02 -10.16 4.89
CA SER A 156 1.20 -9.19 5.65
C SER A 156 0.68 -9.72 6.98
N GLU A 157 0.50 -11.05 7.10
CA GLU A 157 0.10 -11.73 8.33
C GLU A 157 1.31 -12.04 9.23
N SER A 158 2.53 -11.96 8.69
CA SER A 158 3.75 -12.25 9.45
C SER A 158 4.10 -11.11 10.41
N GLU A 159 4.56 -11.49 11.61
CA GLU A 159 4.94 -10.53 12.66
C GLU A 159 6.42 -10.10 12.60
N ARG A 160 7.23 -10.73 11.73
CA ARG A 160 8.67 -10.46 11.62
C ARG A 160 8.96 -9.37 10.58
N PRO A 161 9.35 -8.15 11.00
CA PRO A 161 9.68 -7.07 10.06
C PRO A 161 10.94 -7.39 9.24
N ASP A 162 11.83 -8.23 9.76
CA ASP A 162 13.09 -8.65 9.15
C ASP A 162 12.92 -9.15 7.70
N TYR A 163 11.79 -9.79 7.38
CA TYR A 163 11.54 -10.27 6.01
C TYR A 163 11.46 -9.14 4.99
N PHE A 164 10.95 -7.97 5.39
CA PHE A 164 10.79 -6.80 4.52
C PHE A 164 12.09 -6.02 4.32
N GLU A 165 13.13 -6.29 5.10
CA GLU A 165 14.47 -5.70 4.91
C GLU A 165 15.24 -6.39 3.78
N ASN A 166 14.84 -7.60 3.40
CA ASN A 166 15.52 -8.38 2.36
C ASN A 166 15.27 -7.81 0.95
N LYS A 167 16.35 -7.65 0.18
CA LYS A 167 16.32 -7.15 -1.20
C LYS A 167 15.35 -7.94 -2.10
N VAL A 168 15.34 -9.27 -1.98
CA VAL A 168 14.45 -10.15 -2.77
C VAL A 168 12.97 -9.77 -2.57
N ILE A 169 12.53 -9.64 -1.31
CA ILE A 169 11.15 -9.30 -0.98
C ILE A 169 10.84 -7.86 -1.40
N GLN A 170 11.75 -6.91 -1.15
CA GLN A 170 11.60 -5.52 -1.57
C GLN A 170 11.42 -5.39 -3.08
N SER A 171 12.22 -6.08 -3.88
CA SER A 171 12.13 -6.05 -5.33
C SER A 171 10.83 -6.65 -5.85
N ILE A 172 10.31 -7.72 -5.24
CA ILE A 172 8.98 -8.27 -5.57
C ILE A 172 7.87 -7.27 -5.26
N ILE A 173 7.96 -6.59 -4.10
CA ILE A 173 7.00 -5.56 -3.70
C ILE A 173 7.07 -4.37 -4.67
N LYS A 174 8.28 -3.87 -4.97
CA LYS A 174 8.50 -2.76 -5.92
C LYS A 174 7.99 -3.11 -7.32
N PHE A 175 8.22 -4.33 -7.81
CA PHE A 175 7.70 -4.79 -9.09
C PHE A 175 6.16 -4.74 -9.12
N LYS A 176 5.50 -5.37 -8.14
CA LYS A 176 4.02 -5.34 -8.03
C LYS A 176 3.47 -3.93 -7.83
N TRP A 177 4.23 -3.08 -7.14
CA TRP A 177 3.88 -1.69 -6.92
C TRP A 177 3.89 -0.91 -8.24
N ASN A 178 4.99 -0.96 -8.98
CA ASN A 178 5.18 -0.22 -10.23
C ASN A 178 4.25 -0.69 -11.35
N GLU A 179 4.06 -1.99 -11.51
CA GLU A 179 3.23 -2.56 -12.59
C GLU A 179 1.72 -2.33 -12.36
N TYR A 180 1.23 -2.64 -11.15
CA TYR A 180 -0.22 -2.75 -10.93
C TYR A 180 -0.77 -1.74 -9.94
N THR A 181 -0.04 -1.51 -8.86
CA THR A 181 -0.63 -0.89 -7.66
C THR A 181 -0.58 0.63 -7.73
N LYS A 182 0.51 1.20 -8.25
CA LYS A 182 0.74 2.64 -8.35
C LYS A 182 -0.33 3.33 -9.18
N SER A 183 -0.58 2.84 -10.39
CA SER A 183 -1.60 3.40 -11.29
C SER A 183 -3.01 3.34 -10.67
N PHE A 184 -3.34 2.21 -10.03
CA PHE A 184 -4.62 2.04 -9.35
C PHE A 184 -4.85 3.08 -8.23
N TYR A 185 -3.86 3.31 -7.36
CA TYR A 185 -3.98 4.30 -6.29
C TYR A 185 -3.93 5.74 -6.80
N GLN A 186 -3.09 6.03 -7.81
CA GLN A 186 -3.02 7.35 -8.42
C GLN A 186 -4.35 7.76 -9.04
N ASN A 187 -5.02 6.86 -9.77
CA ASN A 187 -6.33 7.15 -10.36
C ASN A 187 -7.39 7.46 -9.28
N ARG A 188 -7.38 6.71 -8.18
CA ARG A 188 -8.29 6.96 -7.03
C ARG A 188 -7.99 8.29 -6.36
N PHE A 189 -6.71 8.62 -6.20
CA PHE A 189 -6.28 9.90 -5.63
C PHE A 189 -6.71 11.08 -6.51
N TYR A 190 -6.49 11.03 -7.82
CA TYR A 190 -6.93 12.08 -8.74
C TYR A 190 -8.45 12.23 -8.77
N THR A 191 -9.19 11.12 -8.79
CA THR A 191 -10.65 11.13 -8.68
C THR A 191 -11.11 11.81 -7.38
N TYR A 192 -10.41 11.56 -6.28
CA TYR A 192 -10.68 12.21 -4.99
C TYR A 192 -10.31 13.70 -4.99
N LEU A 193 -9.23 14.11 -5.67
CA LEU A 193 -8.88 15.52 -5.83
C LEU A 193 -9.93 16.30 -6.61
N ILE A 194 -10.53 15.70 -7.65
CA ILE A 194 -11.66 16.31 -8.37
C ILE A 194 -12.84 16.54 -7.43
N PHE A 195 -13.15 15.56 -6.57
CA PHE A 195 -14.16 15.73 -5.52
C PHE A 195 -13.81 16.87 -4.57
N MET A 196 -12.57 16.93 -4.07
CA MET A 196 -12.12 17.98 -3.16
C MET A 196 -12.22 19.37 -3.78
N ALA A 197 -11.76 19.53 -5.02
CA ALA A 197 -11.83 20.81 -5.74
C ALA A 197 -13.30 21.24 -5.95
N SER A 198 -14.17 20.30 -6.36
CA SER A 198 -15.60 20.56 -6.54
C SER A 198 -16.30 20.92 -5.23
N PHE A 199 -15.94 20.24 -4.13
CA PHE A 199 -16.51 20.49 -2.81
C PHE A 199 -16.03 21.83 -2.21
N ILE A 200 -14.75 22.16 -2.36
CA ILE A 200 -14.22 23.47 -1.96
C ILE A 200 -14.92 24.59 -2.74
N PHE A 201 -15.09 24.41 -4.05
CA PHE A 201 -15.83 25.36 -4.88
C PHE A 201 -17.29 25.51 -4.43
N ASP A 202 -17.98 24.40 -4.11
CA ASP A 202 -19.33 24.42 -3.54
C ASP A 202 -19.39 25.19 -2.21
N ILE A 203 -18.42 24.98 -1.32
CA ILE A 203 -18.33 25.69 -0.03
C ILE A 203 -18.18 27.19 -0.24
N PHE A 204 -17.22 27.61 -1.08
CA PHE A 204 -16.95 29.03 -1.36
C PHE A 204 -18.17 29.71 -1.97
N TYR A 205 -18.78 29.04 -2.95
CA TYR A 205 -19.96 29.56 -3.62
C TYR A 205 -21.15 29.68 -2.68
N SER A 206 -21.43 28.65 -1.88
CA SER A 206 -22.48 28.64 -0.87
C SER A 206 -22.30 29.78 0.15
N THR A 207 -21.07 30.04 0.59
CA THR A 207 -20.78 31.12 1.53
C THR A 207 -20.92 32.51 0.87
N TYR A 208 -20.48 32.66 -0.38
CA TYR A 208 -20.60 33.92 -1.11
C TYR A 208 -22.07 34.24 -1.46
N ALA A 209 -22.83 33.24 -1.91
CA ALA A 209 -24.26 33.36 -2.16
C ALA A 209 -25.02 33.76 -0.89
N PHE A 210 -24.68 33.17 0.25
CA PHE A 210 -25.24 33.54 1.55
C PHE A 210 -24.93 34.99 1.94
N ALA A 211 -23.69 35.45 1.73
CA ALA A 211 -23.31 36.84 1.99
C ALA A 211 -24.08 37.84 1.10
N ILE A 212 -24.28 37.50 -0.17
CA ILE A 212 -25.09 38.32 -1.09
C ILE A 212 -26.57 38.31 -0.70
N GLU A 213 -27.10 37.18 -0.26
CA GLU A 213 -28.51 37.08 0.13
C GLU A 213 -28.82 37.96 1.36
N ILE A 214 -27.89 38.05 2.32
CA ILE A 214 -27.99 38.97 3.45
C ILE A 214 -28.02 40.43 2.96
N ASP A 215 -27.14 40.81 2.04
CA ASP A 215 -27.06 42.17 1.52
C ASP A 215 -28.26 42.55 0.61
N LYS A 216 -28.75 41.60 -0.21
CA LYS A 216 -29.95 41.78 -1.04
C LYS A 216 -31.24 41.83 -0.22
N ASN A 217 -31.34 41.08 0.89
CA ASN A 217 -32.47 41.20 1.81
C ASN A 217 -32.49 42.56 2.52
N LEU A 218 -31.34 43.25 2.66
CA LEU A 218 -31.27 44.63 3.15
C LEU A 218 -31.66 45.68 2.10
N GLN A 219 -31.44 45.40 0.80
CA GLN A 219 -31.66 46.36 -0.30
C GLN A 219 -32.91 46.11 -1.17
N GLY A 220 -33.66 45.02 -0.96
CA GLY A 220 -34.98 44.81 -1.57
C GLY A 220 -35.00 44.52 -3.08
N GLN A 221 -33.89 44.10 -3.70
CA GLN A 221 -33.85 43.65 -5.10
C GLN A 221 -33.76 42.12 -5.18
N LYS A 222 -34.80 41.47 -5.72
CA LYS A 222 -34.86 40.04 -6.02
C LYS A 222 -35.34 39.86 -7.46
N ILE A 223 -34.69 38.99 -8.25
CA ILE A 223 -35.31 37.83 -8.92
C ILE A 223 -34.40 37.21 -10.00
N GLU A 224 -33.61 37.94 -10.79
CA GLU A 224 -32.94 37.33 -11.97
C GLU A 224 -31.59 36.61 -11.70
N ASP A 225 -30.77 37.07 -10.75
CA ASP A 225 -29.49 36.40 -10.49
C ASP A 225 -29.64 35.05 -9.77
N LEU A 226 -30.75 34.78 -9.08
CA LEU A 226 -30.87 33.65 -8.14
C LEU A 226 -30.92 32.29 -8.86
N GLU A 227 -31.48 32.23 -10.08
CA GLU A 227 -31.67 30.97 -10.82
C GLU A 227 -30.35 30.40 -11.34
N THR A 228 -29.48 31.26 -11.89
CA THR A 228 -28.14 30.87 -12.35
C THR A 228 -27.28 30.38 -11.18
N GLN A 229 -27.46 31.00 -9.99
CA GLN A 229 -26.72 30.60 -8.80
C GLN A 229 -27.19 29.24 -8.24
N ASN A 230 -28.49 28.98 -8.28
CA ASN A 230 -29.05 27.69 -7.88
C ASN A 230 -28.66 26.55 -8.82
N LEU A 231 -28.61 26.78 -10.13
CA LEU A 231 -28.16 25.79 -11.11
C LEU A 231 -26.70 25.40 -10.89
N LEU A 232 -25.82 26.37 -10.63
CA LEU A 232 -24.42 26.11 -10.33
C LEU A 232 -24.27 25.30 -9.02
N LYS A 233 -24.97 25.68 -7.95
CA LYS A 233 -25.00 24.95 -6.67
C LYS A 233 -25.48 23.49 -6.82
N ILE A 234 -26.48 23.25 -7.66
CA ILE A 234 -26.98 21.88 -7.90
C ILE A 234 -25.96 21.08 -8.71
N SER A 235 -25.34 21.68 -9.73
CA SER A 235 -24.38 20.97 -10.59
C SER A 235 -23.13 20.52 -9.84
N THR A 236 -22.55 21.36 -8.96
CA THR A 236 -21.40 21.01 -8.12
C THR A 236 -21.72 19.85 -7.17
N LYS A 237 -22.93 19.83 -6.60
CA LYS A 237 -23.40 18.75 -5.73
C LYS A 237 -23.65 17.44 -6.46
N VAL A 238 -24.18 17.51 -7.68
CA VAL A 238 -24.37 16.33 -8.53
C VAL A 238 -23.01 15.70 -8.85
N ILE A 239 -22.01 16.50 -9.22
CA ILE A 239 -20.64 16.03 -9.48
C ILE A 239 -20.06 15.36 -8.22
N CYS A 240 -20.16 16.00 -7.06
CA CYS A 240 -19.66 15.44 -5.80
C CYS A 240 -20.37 14.13 -5.42
N SER A 241 -21.69 14.06 -5.64
CA SER A 241 -22.50 12.86 -5.36
C SER A 241 -22.13 11.69 -6.27
N ILE A 242 -21.89 11.92 -7.56
CA ILE A 242 -21.44 10.89 -8.51
C ILE A 242 -20.09 10.31 -8.07
N VAL A 243 -19.14 11.16 -7.68
CA VAL A 243 -17.82 10.70 -7.22
C VAL A 243 -17.93 9.89 -5.93
N LEU A 244 -18.75 10.31 -4.97
CA LEU A 244 -18.95 9.56 -3.74
C LEU A 244 -19.70 8.24 -3.97
N PHE A 245 -20.62 8.19 -4.93
CA PHE A 245 -21.28 6.95 -5.32
C PHE A 245 -20.29 5.94 -5.93
N TYR A 246 -19.33 6.43 -6.73
CA TYR A 246 -18.22 5.62 -7.21
C TYR A 246 -17.43 5.03 -6.02
N PHE A 247 -17.02 5.85 -5.03
CA PHE A 247 -16.33 5.35 -3.84
C PHE A 247 -17.18 4.36 -3.02
N LEU A 248 -18.47 4.63 -2.83
CA LEU A 248 -19.39 3.74 -2.13
C LEU A 248 -19.46 2.35 -2.77
N THR A 249 -19.43 2.27 -4.10
CA THR A 249 -19.42 0.98 -4.81
C THR A 249 -18.16 0.16 -4.48
N TYR A 250 -17.00 0.82 -4.37
CA TYR A 250 -15.76 0.16 -3.98
C TYR A 250 -15.78 -0.27 -2.50
N GLU A 251 -16.29 0.56 -1.60
CA GLU A 251 -16.41 0.20 -0.17
C GLU A 251 -17.33 -1.01 0.01
N ILE A 252 -18.46 -1.07 -0.69
CA ILE A 252 -19.37 -2.23 -0.65
C ILE A 252 -18.66 -3.50 -1.15
N ASN A 253 -17.91 -3.40 -2.24
CA ASN A 253 -17.13 -4.53 -2.75
C ASN A 253 -16.05 -4.96 -1.75
N GLN A 254 -15.38 -4.01 -1.10
CA GLN A 254 -14.38 -4.28 -0.08
C GLN A 254 -14.97 -4.97 1.14
N ILE A 255 -16.13 -4.52 1.63
CA ILE A 255 -16.87 -5.18 2.72
C ILE A 255 -17.25 -6.61 2.33
N ARG A 256 -17.68 -6.84 1.09
CA ARG A 256 -18.05 -8.17 0.60
C ARG A 256 -16.87 -9.14 0.57
N VAL A 257 -15.68 -8.66 0.21
CA VAL A 257 -14.47 -9.49 0.13
C VAL A 257 -13.80 -9.71 1.50
N GLN A 258 -13.68 -8.66 2.32
CA GLN A 258 -12.98 -8.71 3.61
C GLN A 258 -13.87 -9.18 4.77
N GLY A 259 -15.19 -9.10 4.63
CA GLY A 259 -16.17 -9.58 5.60
C GLY A 259 -15.98 -8.96 6.99
N LYS A 260 -15.77 -9.79 8.02
CA LYS A 260 -15.63 -9.34 9.42
C LYS A 260 -14.30 -8.63 9.71
N ASN A 261 -13.25 -8.91 8.95
CA ASN A 261 -11.95 -8.25 9.15
C ASN A 261 -12.00 -6.77 8.78
N TYR A 262 -12.93 -6.36 7.93
CA TYR A 262 -13.17 -4.96 7.58
C TYR A 262 -13.43 -4.07 8.80
N PHE A 263 -14.13 -4.58 9.81
CA PHE A 263 -14.52 -3.83 11.01
C PHE A 263 -13.40 -3.66 12.03
N LYS A 264 -12.23 -4.29 11.83
CA LYS A 264 -11.06 -4.12 12.71
C LYS A 264 -10.27 -2.85 12.39
N ASP A 265 -10.33 -2.39 11.15
CA ASP A 265 -9.58 -1.23 10.70
C ASP A 265 -10.36 0.07 10.94
N GLY A 266 -9.81 0.94 11.80
CA GLY A 266 -10.43 2.23 12.14
C GLY A 266 -10.65 3.16 10.94
N TRP A 267 -9.81 3.06 9.92
CA TRP A 267 -9.88 3.90 8.71
C TRP A 267 -11.16 3.68 7.90
N ASN A 268 -11.62 2.44 7.84
CA ASN A 268 -12.84 2.06 7.12
C ASN A 268 -14.10 2.74 7.68
N TYR A 269 -14.12 3.01 9.00
CA TYR A 269 -15.21 3.76 9.62
C TYR A 269 -15.21 5.23 9.22
N PHE A 270 -14.03 5.84 9.09
CA PHE A 270 -13.91 7.22 8.62
C PHE A 270 -14.38 7.38 7.18
N ASP A 271 -14.03 6.44 6.30
CA ASP A 271 -14.47 6.45 4.90
C ASP A 271 -16.00 6.33 4.77
N PHE A 272 -16.61 5.40 5.51
CA PHE A 272 -18.07 5.26 5.52
C PHE A 272 -18.75 6.49 6.15
N SER A 273 -18.19 7.02 7.25
CA SER A 273 -18.71 8.23 7.90
C SER A 273 -18.62 9.46 7.00
N HIS A 274 -17.60 9.58 6.16
CA HIS A 274 -17.45 10.67 5.19
C HIS A 274 -18.58 10.63 4.15
N ILE A 275 -18.87 9.45 3.59
CA ILE A 275 -19.95 9.28 2.61
C ILE A 275 -21.31 9.58 3.26
N LEU A 276 -21.54 9.06 4.47
CA LEU A 276 -22.79 9.32 5.22
C LEU A 276 -22.96 10.81 5.56
N ALA A 277 -21.91 11.47 6.04
CA ALA A 277 -21.98 12.89 6.39
C ALA A 277 -22.27 13.77 5.17
N PHE A 278 -21.68 13.45 4.00
CA PHE A 278 -21.93 14.20 2.78
C PHE A 278 -23.36 13.99 2.25
N THR A 279 -23.86 12.74 2.27
CA THR A 279 -25.24 12.45 1.87
C THR A 279 -26.25 13.16 2.76
N LEU A 280 -26.02 13.18 4.07
CA LEU A 280 -26.82 13.96 5.02
C LEU A 280 -26.74 15.47 4.75
N TYR A 281 -25.55 15.99 4.43
CA TYR A 281 -25.38 17.40 4.03
C TYR A 281 -26.23 17.75 2.82
N CYS A 282 -26.23 16.92 1.78
CA CYS A 282 -27.08 17.13 0.59
C CYS A 282 -28.57 17.12 0.96
N ILE A 283 -29.05 16.14 1.72
CA ILE A 283 -30.46 16.03 2.10
C ILE A 283 -30.91 17.24 2.93
N LEU A 284 -30.09 17.67 3.91
CA LEU A 284 -30.39 18.81 4.76
C LEU A 284 -30.41 20.13 3.97
N ASP A 285 -29.51 20.30 3.01
CA ASP A 285 -29.51 21.50 2.16
C ASP A 285 -30.77 21.62 1.28
N PHE A 286 -31.40 20.49 0.91
CA PHE A 286 -32.68 20.49 0.18
C PHE A 286 -33.92 20.58 1.09
N THR A 287 -33.82 20.13 2.34
CA THR A 287 -35.00 19.93 3.21
C THR A 287 -35.12 20.99 4.31
N SER A 288 -34.02 21.56 4.80
CA SER A 288 -34.01 22.33 6.04
C SER A 288 -33.85 23.84 5.83
N GLU A 289 -34.72 24.62 6.47
CA GLU A 289 -34.60 26.07 6.63
C GLU A 289 -33.63 26.45 7.79
N ASN A 290 -33.22 25.48 8.62
CA ASN A 290 -32.37 25.71 9.79
C ASN A 290 -30.88 25.81 9.40
N GLN A 291 -30.39 27.04 9.34
CA GLN A 291 -29.01 27.37 8.94
C GLN A 291 -27.93 26.82 9.89
N GLU A 292 -28.21 26.72 11.19
CA GLU A 292 -27.24 26.25 12.19
C GLU A 292 -26.85 24.77 11.99
N SER A 293 -27.83 23.90 11.80
CA SER A 293 -27.60 22.47 11.54
C SER A 293 -26.83 22.24 10.24
N LEU A 294 -27.07 23.08 9.23
CA LEU A 294 -26.38 23.03 7.95
C LEU A 294 -24.90 23.42 8.08
N ILE A 295 -24.59 24.43 8.88
CA ILE A 295 -23.20 24.84 9.14
C ILE A 295 -22.46 23.73 9.89
N LEU A 296 -23.09 23.11 10.89
CA LEU A 296 -22.48 22.04 11.69
C LEU A 296 -22.13 20.82 10.83
N ILE A 297 -23.07 20.34 10.00
CA ILE A 297 -22.81 19.20 9.12
C ILE A 297 -21.75 19.54 8.06
N LYS A 298 -21.72 20.79 7.56
CA LYS A 298 -20.71 21.27 6.61
C LYS A 298 -19.31 21.22 7.21
N ILE A 299 -19.13 21.67 8.47
CA ILE A 299 -17.85 21.59 9.19
C ILE A 299 -17.44 20.11 9.36
N LEU A 300 -18.37 19.24 9.74
CA LEU A 300 -18.09 17.81 9.89
C LEU A 300 -17.58 17.18 8.58
N VAL A 301 -18.24 17.48 7.45
CA VAL A 301 -17.83 16.99 6.13
C VAL A 301 -16.45 17.53 5.74
N ILE A 302 -16.14 18.80 6.03
CA ILE A 302 -14.81 19.37 5.79
C ILE A 302 -13.74 18.59 6.56
N VAL A 303 -13.93 18.39 7.87
CA VAL A 303 -12.96 17.67 8.71
C VAL A 303 -12.76 16.24 8.19
N LEU A 304 -13.84 15.52 7.89
CA LEU A 304 -13.74 14.15 7.35
C LEU A 304 -13.06 14.10 5.98
N SER A 305 -13.27 15.10 5.13
CA SER A 305 -12.64 15.16 3.81
C SER A 305 -11.12 15.35 3.91
N PHE A 306 -10.65 16.24 4.80
CA PHE A 306 -9.21 16.40 5.04
C PHE A 306 -8.59 15.17 5.70
N MET A 307 -9.30 14.48 6.60
CA MET A 307 -8.84 13.22 7.16
C MET A 307 -8.64 12.13 6.10
N LYS A 308 -9.55 12.03 5.13
CA LYS A 308 -9.41 11.13 3.98
C LYS A 308 -8.27 11.52 3.04
N LEU A 309 -7.98 12.81 2.88
CA LEU A 309 -6.80 13.27 2.15
C LEU A 309 -5.50 12.77 2.81
N PHE A 310 -5.38 12.85 4.14
CA PHE A 310 -4.21 12.31 4.85
C PHE A 310 -4.05 10.80 4.67
N PHE A 311 -5.15 10.06 4.57
CA PHE A 311 -5.10 8.62 4.27
C PHE A 311 -4.46 8.34 2.91
N PHE A 312 -4.80 9.10 1.86
CA PHE A 312 -4.15 8.95 0.55
C PHE A 312 -2.68 9.38 0.57
N LEU A 313 -2.33 10.41 1.35
CA LEU A 313 -0.93 10.84 1.48
C LEU A 313 -0.04 9.77 2.11
N ARG A 314 -0.57 8.91 2.99
CA ARG A 314 0.16 7.80 3.63
C ARG A 314 0.86 6.86 2.64
N ILE A 315 0.36 6.78 1.41
CA ILE A 315 0.86 5.86 0.38
C ILE A 315 2.13 6.40 -0.30
N TYR A 316 2.38 7.71 -0.24
CA TYR A 316 3.55 8.33 -0.84
C TYR A 316 4.71 8.35 0.14
N ASP A 317 5.88 7.86 -0.26
CA ASP A 317 7.03 7.65 0.63
C ASP A 317 7.41 8.89 1.46
N GLY A 318 7.44 10.08 0.84
CA GLY A 318 7.76 11.33 1.53
C GLY A 318 6.74 11.75 2.62
N PHE A 319 5.46 11.39 2.45
CA PHE A 319 4.40 11.71 3.41
C PHE A 319 4.09 10.55 4.36
N SER A 320 4.41 9.30 3.98
CA SER A 320 4.13 8.10 4.76
C SER A 320 4.76 8.16 6.13
N PHE A 321 6.04 8.55 6.19
CA PHE A 321 6.78 8.75 7.44
C PHE A 321 6.08 9.76 8.37
N LEU A 322 5.65 10.91 7.84
CA LEU A 322 4.99 11.95 8.61
C LEU A 322 3.65 11.47 9.19
N VAL A 323 2.85 10.76 8.39
CA VAL A 323 1.57 10.20 8.84
C VAL A 323 1.78 9.12 9.92
N GLN A 324 2.80 8.28 9.78
CA GLN A 324 3.15 7.26 10.78
C GLN A 324 3.59 7.88 12.10
N MET A 325 4.41 8.93 12.06
CA MET A 325 4.80 9.69 13.25
C MET A 325 3.58 10.30 13.96
N MET A 326 2.67 10.94 13.22
CA MET A 326 1.44 11.48 13.79
C MET A 326 0.60 10.40 14.47
N ALA A 327 0.44 9.24 13.84
CA ALA A 327 -0.31 8.12 14.42
C ALA A 327 0.34 7.62 15.73
N GLY A 328 1.67 7.57 15.79
CA GLY A 328 2.42 7.27 17.02
C GLY A 328 2.13 8.28 18.14
N VAL A 329 2.20 9.57 17.83
CA VAL A 329 1.90 10.64 18.80
C VAL A 329 0.46 10.55 19.32
N PHE A 330 -0.52 10.26 18.47
CA PHE A 330 -1.91 10.07 18.93
C PHE A 330 -2.08 8.85 19.85
N LYS A 331 -1.31 7.77 19.60
CA LYS A 331 -1.30 6.60 20.49
C LYS A 331 -0.77 6.96 21.88
N ASP A 332 0.27 7.77 21.95
CA ASP A 332 0.85 8.23 23.21
C ASP A 332 -0.07 9.25 23.93
N LEU A 333 -0.73 10.13 23.16
CA LEU A 333 -1.71 11.10 23.67
C LEU A 333 -2.87 10.42 24.41
N LYS A 334 -3.26 9.20 24.03
CA LYS A 334 -4.37 8.47 24.68
C LYS A 334 -4.14 8.30 26.18
N TYR A 335 -2.94 7.90 26.59
CA TYR A 335 -2.61 7.72 28.01
C TYR A 335 -2.59 9.05 28.75
N PHE A 336 -2.04 10.08 28.11
CA PHE A 336 -2.03 11.43 28.65
C PHE A 336 -3.45 11.98 28.86
N LEU A 337 -4.36 11.78 27.92
CA LEU A 337 -5.75 12.24 28.02
C LEU A 337 -6.51 11.57 29.17
N ILE A 338 -6.29 10.28 29.43
CA ILE A 338 -6.90 9.59 30.58
C ILE A 338 -6.43 10.21 31.89
N PHE A 339 -5.12 10.44 32.03
CA PHE A 339 -4.56 11.11 33.20
C PHE A 339 -5.09 12.53 33.35
N PHE A 340 -5.12 13.30 32.26
CA PHE A 340 -5.62 14.67 32.25
C PHE A 340 -7.11 14.77 32.62
N LEU A 341 -7.93 13.82 32.17
CA LEU A 341 -9.35 13.73 32.53
C LEU A 341 -9.54 13.56 34.05
N ILE A 342 -8.68 12.78 34.72
CA ILE A 342 -8.72 12.63 36.19
C ILE A 342 -8.48 13.99 36.87
N PHE A 343 -7.51 14.78 36.39
CA PHE A 343 -7.29 16.13 36.93
C PHE A 343 -8.45 17.07 36.68
N ILE A 344 -9.03 17.08 35.47
CA ILE A 344 -10.20 17.90 35.17
C ILE A 344 -11.35 17.55 36.11
N LEU A 345 -11.61 16.26 36.34
CA LEU A 345 -12.66 15.83 37.27
C LEU A 345 -12.34 16.22 38.71
N GLN A 346 -11.10 16.04 39.17
CA GLN A 346 -10.68 16.42 40.52
C GLN A 346 -10.86 17.93 40.75
N PHE A 347 -10.33 18.76 39.86
CA PHE A 347 -10.47 20.21 39.96
C PHE A 347 -11.94 20.64 39.78
N GLY A 348 -12.67 20.01 38.87
CA GLY A 348 -14.11 20.25 38.68
C GLY A 348 -14.90 20.03 39.97
N MET A 349 -14.62 18.94 40.70
CA MET A 349 -15.26 18.66 42.00
C MET A 349 -14.85 19.64 43.09
N ILE A 350 -13.57 20.05 43.15
CA ILE A 350 -13.09 21.05 44.11
C ILE A 350 -13.79 22.39 43.87
N PHE A 351 -13.85 22.86 42.62
CA PHE A 351 -14.53 24.11 42.28
C PHE A 351 -16.03 24.06 42.56
N LEU A 352 -16.70 22.93 42.25
CA LEU A 352 -18.12 22.76 42.55
C LEU A 352 -18.40 22.88 44.05
N ASN A 353 -17.56 22.27 44.90
CA ASN A 353 -17.70 22.32 46.36
C ASN A 353 -17.28 23.66 46.98
N LEU A 354 -16.52 24.50 46.27
CA LEU A 354 -16.12 25.82 46.75
C LEU A 354 -17.15 26.91 46.38
N ILE A 355 -17.99 26.62 45.37
CA ILE A 355 -19.10 27.49 44.92
C ILE A 355 -20.37 27.28 45.77
N TRP A 356 -20.53 26.09 46.36
CA TRP A 356 -21.54 25.80 47.40
C TRP A 356 -21.00 26.13 48.79
#